data_AF-X1CPV0-F1
#
_entry.id   AF-X1CPV0-F1
#
_cell.length_a   1.000
_cell.length_b   1.000
_cell.length_c   1.000
_cell.angle_alpha   90.00
_cell.angle_beta   90.00
_cell.angle_gamma   90.00
#
_symmetry.space_group_name_H-M   'P 1'
#
loop_
_entity.id
_entity.type
_entity.pdbx_description
1 polymer ?
#
loop_
_entity_poly.entity_id
_entity_poly.type
_entity_poly.pdbx_seq_one_letter_code
_entity_poly.pdbx_strand_id
1 'polypeptide(L)'
;VGEPQDGITATDVVLTITQILRAHGVVGKFVEFYGPSLDKLKLPDRATIANMAPEYGATMGFFPIDDKTIDYLILSGREKEHIEFVREYLKKVGLYYAPSTSTPNYSETLEINLTEIEPSLAGPKRPQDRISLKDMRKEFINQLKTSSTKSDEVDLIAGIDSDTLKHGSVVIAAITSSQNS
;
A
#
# COMPACT_ATOMS: atom_id res chain seq x y z
N VAL A 1 11.76 -8.07 -4.17
CA VAL A 1 13.08 -8.50 -3.70
C VAL A 1 13.57 -7.56 -2.60
N GLY A 2 14.51 -8.01 -1.76
CA GLY A 2 15.02 -7.20 -0.64
C GLY A 2 14.03 -7.05 0.52
N GLU A 3 14.39 -6.21 1.47
CA GLU A 3 13.60 -5.86 2.65
C GLU A 3 13.51 -4.33 2.77
N PRO A 4 12.39 -3.78 3.26
CA PRO A 4 12.31 -2.35 3.56
C PRO A 4 13.41 -1.92 4.53
N GLN A 5 13.99 -0.74 4.32
CA GLN A 5 14.97 -0.17 5.25
C GLN A 5 14.32 0.19 6.60
N ASP A 6 15.14 0.34 7.64
CA ASP A 6 14.67 0.81 8.93
C ASP A 6 13.96 2.17 8.81
N GLY A 7 12.80 2.28 9.44
CA GLY A 7 11.95 3.48 9.39
C GLY A 7 10.98 3.56 8.22
N ILE A 8 11.00 2.59 7.29
CA ILE A 8 9.96 2.44 6.27
C ILE A 8 8.71 1.84 6.90
N THR A 9 7.56 2.48 6.64
CA THR A 9 6.26 2.04 7.14
C THR A 9 5.55 1.12 6.15
N ALA A 10 4.56 0.38 6.62
CA ALA A 10 3.67 -0.39 5.75
C ALA A 10 2.99 0.50 4.70
N THR A 11 2.59 1.73 5.09
CA THR A 11 2.01 2.71 4.19
C THR A 11 2.95 3.07 3.06
N ASP A 12 4.24 3.26 3.33
CA ASP A 12 5.24 3.58 2.29
C ASP A 12 5.36 2.47 1.26
N VAL A 13 5.38 1.22 1.72
CA VAL A 13 5.44 0.03 0.85
C VAL A 13 4.21 -0.03 -0.05
N VAL A 14 3.03 0.06 0.56
CA VAL A 14 1.73 0.03 -0.12
C VAL A 14 1.62 1.12 -1.19
N LEU A 15 1.96 2.38 -0.84
CA LEU A 15 1.88 3.50 -1.76
C LEU A 15 2.87 3.36 -2.92
N THR A 16 4.08 2.87 -2.64
CA THR A 16 5.11 2.67 -3.68
C THR A 16 4.69 1.57 -4.66
N ILE A 17 4.22 0.44 -4.15
CA ILE A 17 3.71 -0.67 -5.00
C ILE A 17 2.53 -0.18 -5.85
N THR A 18 1.58 0.55 -5.26
CA THR A 18 0.43 1.11 -5.98
C THR A 18 0.87 2.05 -7.11
N GLN A 19 1.82 2.95 -6.84
CA GLN A 19 2.35 3.87 -7.86
C GLN A 19 3.02 3.10 -9.00
N ILE A 20 3.87 2.12 -8.68
CA ILE A 20 4.61 1.31 -9.66
C ILE A 20 3.65 0.51 -10.54
N LEU A 21 2.68 -0.20 -9.95
CA LEU A 21 1.70 -1.00 -10.70
C LEU A 21 0.81 -0.14 -11.59
N ARG A 22 0.43 1.05 -11.11
CA ARG A 22 -0.35 2.00 -11.90
C ARG A 22 0.44 2.52 -13.10
N ALA A 23 1.70 2.88 -12.90
CA ALA A 23 2.58 3.33 -13.97
C ALA A 23 2.85 2.22 -15.00
N HIS A 24 2.95 0.97 -14.53
CA HIS A 24 3.12 -0.21 -15.37
C HIS A 24 1.91 -0.53 -16.25
N GLY A 25 0.69 -0.18 -15.81
CA GLY A 25 -0.53 -0.33 -16.60
C GLY A 25 -1.13 -1.72 -16.51
N VAL A 26 -1.62 -2.08 -15.33
CA VAL A 26 -2.25 -3.39 -15.05
C VAL A 26 -3.77 -3.39 -15.19
N VAL A 27 -4.34 -2.45 -15.97
CA VAL A 27 -5.79 -2.28 -16.10
C VAL A 27 -6.46 -3.55 -16.63
N GLY A 28 -7.42 -4.09 -15.87
CA GLY A 28 -8.17 -5.30 -16.23
C GLY A 28 -7.38 -6.60 -16.11
N LYS A 29 -6.14 -6.56 -15.60
CA LYS A 29 -5.29 -7.76 -15.37
C LYS A 29 -5.45 -8.27 -13.94
N PHE A 30 -5.05 -9.53 -13.72
CA PHE A 30 -4.82 -10.06 -12.38
C PHE A 30 -3.36 -9.80 -12.00
N VAL A 31 -3.12 -9.33 -10.79
CA VAL A 31 -1.78 -9.12 -10.25
C VAL A 31 -1.56 -10.12 -9.12
N GLU A 32 -0.61 -11.03 -9.30
CA GLU A 32 -0.20 -11.99 -8.26
C GLU A 32 1.18 -11.61 -7.72
N PHE A 33 1.29 -11.54 -6.39
CA PHE A 33 2.52 -11.19 -5.70
C PHE A 33 3.28 -12.45 -5.29
N TYR A 34 4.56 -12.52 -5.68
CA TYR A 34 5.43 -13.66 -5.37
C TYR A 34 6.88 -13.22 -5.10
N GLY A 35 7.69 -14.16 -4.64
CA GLY A 35 9.14 -13.99 -4.48
C GLY A 35 9.61 -13.96 -3.02
N PRO A 36 10.93 -13.80 -2.80
CA PRO A 36 11.54 -14.02 -1.49
C PRO A 36 11.12 -12.99 -0.42
N SER A 37 10.66 -11.82 -0.85
CA SER A 37 10.20 -10.77 0.07
C SER A 37 8.79 -11.03 0.62
N LEU A 38 8.04 -11.99 0.07
CA LEU A 38 6.65 -12.24 0.47
C LEU A 38 6.56 -12.62 1.95
N ASP A 39 7.49 -13.46 2.44
CA ASP A 39 7.56 -13.92 3.83
C ASP A 39 7.84 -12.79 4.84
N LYS A 40 8.33 -11.66 4.34
CA LYS A 40 8.70 -10.48 5.12
C LYS A 40 7.51 -9.52 5.30
N LEU A 41 6.53 -9.60 4.42
CA LEU A 41 5.29 -8.82 4.53
C LEU A 41 4.34 -9.49 5.51
N LYS A 42 3.82 -8.72 6.47
CA LYS A 42 2.79 -9.21 7.39
C LYS A 42 1.47 -9.31 6.65
N LEU A 43 0.55 -10.14 7.15
CA LEU A 43 -0.75 -10.30 6.52
C LEU A 43 -1.55 -8.98 6.38
N PRO A 44 -1.57 -8.06 7.37
CA PRO A 44 -2.21 -6.76 7.19
C PRO A 44 -1.64 -5.97 6.01
N ASP A 45 -0.30 -5.94 5.85
CA ASP A 45 0.34 -5.24 4.73
C ASP A 45 -0.12 -5.82 3.38
N ARG A 46 -0.17 -7.15 3.27
CA ARG A 46 -0.66 -7.87 2.08
C ARG A 46 -2.12 -7.52 1.79
N ALA A 47 -2.96 -7.51 2.82
CA ALA A 47 -4.38 -7.16 2.69
C ALA A 47 -4.55 -5.72 2.23
N THR A 48 -3.74 -4.77 2.73
CA THR A 48 -3.78 -3.38 2.29
C THR A 48 -3.36 -3.24 0.82
N ILE A 49 -2.28 -3.92 0.39
CA ILE A 49 -1.84 -3.91 -1.02
C ILE A 49 -2.94 -4.50 -1.94
N ALA A 50 -3.55 -5.62 -1.53
CA ALA A 50 -4.60 -6.27 -2.29
C ALA A 50 -5.87 -5.41 -2.38
N ASN A 51 -6.27 -4.76 -1.27
CA ASN A 51 -7.42 -3.86 -1.23
C ASN A 51 -7.25 -2.62 -2.10
N MET A 52 -6.01 -2.22 -2.39
CA MET A 52 -5.71 -1.08 -3.27
C MET A 52 -5.73 -1.42 -4.78
N ALA A 53 -6.21 -2.62 -5.15
CA ALA A 53 -6.34 -3.03 -6.55
C ALA A 53 -7.07 -2.01 -7.46
N PRO A 54 -8.20 -1.40 -7.04
CA PRO A 54 -8.84 -0.35 -7.81
C PRO A 54 -7.93 0.87 -8.08
N GLU A 55 -7.06 1.22 -7.14
CA GLU A 55 -6.17 2.39 -7.19
C GLU A 55 -5.04 2.24 -8.22
N TYR A 56 -4.55 1.01 -8.45
CA TYR A 56 -3.60 0.68 -9.52
C TYR A 56 -4.24 0.07 -10.77
N GLY A 57 -5.57 -0.12 -10.77
CA GLY A 57 -6.38 -0.50 -11.93
C GLY A 57 -6.51 -2.00 -12.17
N ALA A 58 -5.94 -2.85 -11.33
CA ALA A 58 -6.06 -4.31 -11.48
C ALA A 58 -7.48 -4.78 -11.16
N THR A 59 -7.89 -5.91 -11.75
CA THR A 59 -9.14 -6.57 -11.39
C THR A 59 -9.05 -7.18 -9.99
N MET A 60 -7.87 -7.68 -9.61
CA MET A 60 -7.56 -8.15 -8.25
C MET A 60 -6.05 -8.08 -7.99
N GLY A 61 -5.69 -7.90 -6.72
CA GLY A 61 -4.37 -8.19 -6.17
C GLY A 61 -4.42 -9.48 -5.35
N PHE A 62 -3.62 -10.47 -5.72
CA PHE A 62 -3.63 -11.81 -5.11
C PHE A 62 -2.30 -12.10 -4.41
N PHE A 63 -2.39 -12.48 -3.14
CA PHE A 63 -1.28 -13.06 -2.38
C PHE A 63 -1.60 -14.54 -2.16
N PRO A 64 -0.68 -15.47 -2.49
CA PRO A 64 -0.93 -16.88 -2.30
C PRO A 64 -1.00 -17.24 -0.81
N ILE A 65 -1.68 -18.35 -0.51
CA ILE A 65 -1.87 -18.82 0.86
C ILE A 65 -0.60 -19.50 1.35
N ASP A 66 -0.06 -19.03 2.47
CA ASP A 66 1.21 -19.48 3.07
C ASP A 66 1.10 -19.59 4.60
N ASP A 67 2.23 -19.83 5.27
CA ASP A 67 2.30 -19.90 6.73
C ASP A 67 1.77 -18.63 7.41
N LYS A 68 1.99 -17.42 6.85
CA LYS A 68 1.44 -16.18 7.43
C LYS A 68 -0.09 -16.14 7.39
N THR A 69 -0.68 -16.72 6.36
CA THR A 69 -2.13 -16.86 6.26
C THR A 69 -2.65 -17.83 7.30
N ILE A 70 -1.95 -18.95 7.53
CA ILE A 70 -2.32 -19.91 8.57
C ILE A 70 -2.16 -19.32 9.98
N ASP A 71 -1.07 -18.60 10.23
CA ASP A 71 -0.83 -17.87 11.50
C ASP A 71 -1.98 -16.90 11.80
N TYR A 72 -2.52 -16.25 10.78
CA TYR A 72 -3.68 -15.36 10.94
C TYR A 72 -4.97 -16.12 11.24
N LEU A 73 -5.20 -17.31 10.66
CA LEU A 73 -6.35 -18.15 11.04
C LEU A 73 -6.28 -18.54 12.52
N ILE A 74 -5.08 -18.85 13.03
CA ILE A 74 -4.84 -19.10 14.47
C ILE A 74 -5.16 -17.84 15.28
N LEU A 75 -4.58 -16.70 14.91
CA LEU A 75 -4.75 -15.43 15.62
C LEU A 75 -6.22 -14.96 15.66
N SER A 76 -6.97 -15.22 14.60
CA SER A 76 -8.40 -14.86 14.48
C SER A 76 -9.34 -15.87 15.13
N GLY A 77 -8.80 -16.84 15.89
CA GLY A 77 -9.58 -17.75 16.73
C GLY A 77 -10.29 -18.87 15.98
N ARG A 78 -9.79 -19.27 14.81
CA ARG A 78 -10.32 -20.47 14.12
C ARG A 78 -9.95 -21.74 14.89
N GLU A 79 -10.84 -22.73 14.85
CA GLU A 79 -10.61 -24.03 15.49
C GLU A 79 -9.42 -24.77 14.88
N LYS A 80 -8.69 -25.51 15.72
CA LYS A 80 -7.46 -26.20 15.32
C LYS A 80 -7.72 -27.22 14.21
N GLU A 81 -8.82 -27.96 14.33
CA GLU A 81 -9.26 -28.97 13.36
C GLU A 81 -9.53 -28.33 11.98
N HIS A 82 -10.14 -27.14 11.98
CA HIS A 82 -10.40 -26.37 10.75
C HIS A 82 -9.09 -25.86 10.11
N ILE A 83 -8.18 -25.33 10.92
CA ILE A 83 -6.88 -24.83 10.44
C ILE A 83 -6.08 -25.96 9.79
N GLU A 84 -6.03 -27.12 10.44
CA GLU A 84 -5.30 -28.27 9.91
C GLU A 84 -5.94 -28.81 8.63
N PHE A 85 -7.27 -28.86 8.58
CA PHE A 85 -7.99 -29.21 7.35
C PHE A 85 -7.64 -28.25 6.20
N VAL A 86 -7.68 -26.93 6.42
CA VAL A 86 -7.37 -25.92 5.41
C VAL A 86 -5.93 -26.08 4.92
N ARG A 87 -4.96 -26.19 5.84
CA ARG A 87 -3.54 -26.36 5.51
C ARG A 87 -3.30 -27.60 4.65
N GLU A 88 -3.80 -28.75 5.08
CA GLU A 88 -3.56 -30.02 4.39
C GLU A 88 -4.33 -30.12 3.06
N TYR A 89 -5.53 -29.55 3.00
CA TYR A 89 -6.28 -29.44 1.75
C TYR A 89 -5.50 -28.60 0.72
N LEU A 90 -5.05 -27.40 1.09
CA LEU A 90 -4.33 -26.50 0.19
C LEU A 90 -3.02 -27.09 -0.32
N LYS A 91 -2.28 -27.82 0.53
CA LYS A 91 -1.09 -28.56 0.09
C LYS A 91 -1.44 -29.65 -0.93
N LYS A 92 -2.50 -30.42 -0.69
CA LYS A 92 -2.93 -31.51 -1.58
C LYS A 92 -3.38 -31.01 -2.95
N VAL A 93 -4.06 -29.86 -3.00
CA VAL A 93 -4.51 -29.27 -4.27
C VAL A 93 -3.47 -28.36 -4.94
N GLY A 94 -2.28 -28.21 -4.33
CA GLY A 94 -1.18 -27.42 -4.89
C GLY A 94 -1.39 -25.91 -4.82
N LEU A 95 -2.22 -25.42 -3.89
CA LEU A 95 -2.48 -23.99 -3.66
C LEU A 95 -1.76 -23.42 -2.44
N TYR A 96 -0.93 -24.23 -1.77
CA TYR A 96 -0.09 -23.79 -0.65
C TYR A 96 1.25 -23.27 -1.17
N TYR A 97 1.56 -22.01 -0.87
CA TYR A 97 2.83 -21.39 -1.19
C TYR A 97 3.88 -21.68 -0.13
N ALA A 98 5.07 -22.03 -0.60
CA ALA A 98 6.31 -22.07 0.15
C ALA A 98 7.40 -21.42 -0.70
N PRO A 99 8.52 -20.97 -0.10
CA PRO A 99 9.66 -20.43 -0.87
C PRO A 99 10.22 -21.39 -1.92
N SER A 100 10.00 -22.70 -1.76
CA SER A 100 10.38 -23.75 -2.72
C SER A 100 9.33 -24.00 -3.80
N THR A 101 8.14 -23.40 -3.72
CA THR A 101 7.09 -23.54 -4.73
C THR A 101 7.57 -22.93 -6.05
N SER A 102 7.45 -23.68 -7.14
CA SER A 102 7.78 -23.21 -8.48
C SER A 102 6.98 -21.95 -8.83
N THR A 103 7.65 -20.92 -9.31
CA THR A 103 6.99 -19.70 -9.77
C THR A 103 6.03 -20.03 -10.93
N PRO A 104 4.76 -19.62 -10.88
CA PRO A 104 3.84 -19.74 -12.00
C PRO A 104 4.33 -19.03 -13.26
N ASN A 105 3.85 -19.47 -14.43
CA ASN A 105 4.13 -18.78 -15.68
C ASN A 105 3.19 -17.57 -15.82
N TYR A 106 3.71 -16.37 -15.57
CA TYR A 106 2.98 -15.13 -15.76
C TYR A 106 3.11 -14.59 -17.18
N SER A 107 2.09 -13.86 -17.64
CA SER A 107 2.17 -13.13 -18.92
C SER A 107 3.24 -12.04 -18.90
N GLU A 108 3.51 -11.49 -17.72
CA GLU A 108 4.46 -10.41 -17.50
C GLU A 108 4.94 -10.45 -16.05
N THR A 109 6.21 -10.11 -15.83
CA THR A 109 6.83 -10.02 -14.51
C THR A 109 7.36 -8.62 -14.30
N LEU A 110 7.00 -8.02 -13.16
CA LEU A 110 7.53 -6.75 -12.69
C LEU A 110 8.25 -6.96 -11.35
N GLU A 111 9.54 -6.67 -11.32
CA GLU A 111 10.31 -6.76 -10.08
C GLU A 111 10.20 -5.46 -9.28
N ILE A 112 9.93 -5.57 -7.98
CA ILE A 112 9.91 -4.43 -7.05
C ILE A 112 11.01 -4.66 -6.00
N ASN A 113 11.93 -3.71 -5.90
CA ASN A 113 12.99 -3.74 -4.90
C ASN A 113 12.57 -2.97 -3.64
N LEU A 114 12.34 -3.69 -2.54
CA LEU A 114 11.88 -3.08 -1.29
C LEU A 114 12.94 -2.20 -0.62
N THR A 115 14.23 -2.38 -0.95
CA THR A 115 15.31 -1.54 -0.38
C THR A 115 15.36 -0.13 -0.97
N GLU A 116 14.69 0.09 -2.11
CA GLU A 116 14.60 1.39 -2.79
C GLU A 116 13.41 2.23 -2.31
N ILE A 117 12.56 1.64 -1.47
CA ILE A 117 11.40 2.33 -0.90
C ILE A 117 11.90 3.36 0.12
N GLU A 118 11.40 4.58 -0.01
CA GLU A 118 11.67 5.68 0.92
C GLU A 118 10.37 6.20 1.54
N PRO A 119 10.45 6.85 2.72
CA PRO A 119 9.29 7.44 3.37
C PRO A 119 8.56 8.41 2.45
N SER A 120 7.25 8.32 2.41
CA SER A 120 6.41 9.00 1.44
C SER A 120 5.01 9.31 1.96
N LEU A 121 4.31 10.17 1.23
CA LEU A 121 2.90 10.48 1.42
C LEU A 121 2.19 10.47 0.07
N ALA A 122 0.87 10.29 0.09
CA ALA A 122 0.03 10.38 -1.09
C ALA A 122 -0.71 11.72 -1.13
N GLY A 123 -0.75 12.36 -2.30
CA GLY A 123 -1.58 13.53 -2.54
C GLY A 123 -0.91 14.64 -3.34
N PRO A 124 -1.42 15.88 -3.28
CA PRO A 124 -2.56 16.31 -2.45
C PRO A 124 -3.93 16.01 -3.06
N LYS A 125 -4.01 15.55 -4.31
CA LYS A 125 -5.29 15.36 -5.03
C LYS A 125 -5.72 13.91 -5.18
N ARG A 126 -4.78 12.97 -5.35
CA ARG A 126 -5.11 11.57 -5.67
C ARG A 126 -4.22 10.60 -4.88
N PRO A 127 -4.72 9.41 -4.47
CA PRO A 127 -3.95 8.44 -3.69
C PRO A 127 -2.68 7.93 -4.36
N GLN A 128 -2.66 7.86 -5.68
CA GLN A 128 -1.51 7.44 -6.47
C GLN A 128 -0.41 8.51 -6.61
N ASP A 129 -0.68 9.75 -6.20
CA ASP A 129 0.27 10.85 -6.29
C ASP A 129 1.27 10.74 -5.12
N ARG A 130 2.16 9.75 -5.18
CA ARG A 130 3.20 9.54 -4.16
C ARG A 130 4.26 10.66 -4.24
N ILE A 131 4.55 11.28 -3.10
CA ILE A 131 5.59 12.29 -2.91
C ILE A 131 6.53 11.80 -1.82
N SER A 132 7.84 11.80 -2.06
CA SER A 132 8.82 11.48 -1.02
C SER A 132 8.73 12.50 0.13
N LEU A 133 8.96 12.09 1.37
CA LEU A 133 8.98 13.04 2.50
C LEU A 133 10.05 14.14 2.31
N LYS A 134 11.16 13.80 1.63
CA LYS A 134 12.23 14.75 1.31
C LYS A 134 11.76 15.84 0.35
N ASP A 135 10.92 15.49 -0.63
CA ASP A 135 10.44 16.40 -1.66
C ASP A 135 9.11 17.09 -1.32
N MET A 136 8.43 16.67 -0.25
CA MET A 136 7.11 17.21 0.17
C MET A 136 7.04 18.74 0.10
N ARG A 137 8.00 19.44 0.71
CA ARG A 137 8.00 20.91 0.74
C ARG A 137 8.10 21.51 -0.66
N LYS A 138 8.98 20.96 -1.49
CA LYS A 138 9.23 21.42 -2.85
C LYS A 138 7.99 21.20 -3.71
N GLU A 139 7.40 20.02 -3.63
CA GLU A 139 6.22 19.66 -4.41
C GLU A 139 5.00 20.49 -4.01
N PHE A 140 4.79 20.70 -2.71
CA PHE A 140 3.75 21.59 -2.21
C PHE A 140 3.87 23.03 -2.77
N ILE A 141 5.08 23.61 -2.75
CA ILE A 141 5.33 24.94 -3.31
C ILE A 141 5.07 24.98 -4.82
N ASN A 142 5.46 23.93 -5.56
CA ASN A 142 5.21 23.84 -6.99
C ASN A 142 3.71 23.79 -7.29
N GLN A 143 2.95 22.99 -6.53
CA GLN A 143 1.50 22.88 -6.72
C GLN A 143 0.74 24.15 -6.34
N LEU A 144 1.20 24.89 -5.34
CA LEU A 144 0.67 26.23 -5.04
C LEU A 144 0.84 27.20 -6.23
N LYS A 145 2.00 27.19 -6.87
CA LYS A 145 2.30 28.06 -8.03
C LYS A 145 1.50 27.69 -9.27
N THR A 146 1.15 26.42 -9.45
CA THR A 146 0.36 25.95 -10.60
C THR A 146 -1.14 26.01 -10.36
N SER A 147 -1.58 26.05 -9.10
CA SER A 147 -3.00 26.06 -8.71
C SER A 147 -3.56 27.46 -8.48
N SER A 148 -2.92 28.53 -8.99
CA SER A 148 -3.31 29.92 -8.75
C SER A 148 -4.65 30.29 -9.41
N THR A 149 -5.76 29.79 -8.87
CA THR A 149 -7.01 30.54 -8.78
C THR A 149 -6.80 31.66 -7.76
N LYS A 150 -6.84 32.90 -8.24
CA LYS A 150 -6.85 34.09 -7.39
C LYS A 150 -8.04 34.03 -6.43
N SER A 151 -7.80 33.89 -5.14
CA SER A 151 -8.70 34.36 -4.09
C SER A 151 -7.93 34.38 -2.77
N ASP A 152 -7.39 35.56 -2.45
CA ASP A 152 -6.74 35.86 -1.17
C ASP A 152 -7.75 36.09 -0.03
N GLU A 153 -9.01 35.70 -0.19
CA GLU A 153 -10.03 35.85 0.86
C GLU A 153 -10.72 34.51 1.11
N VAL A 154 -10.43 33.93 2.27
CA VAL A 154 -11.20 32.83 2.87
C VAL A 154 -11.93 33.45 4.05
N ASP A 155 -13.26 33.57 3.95
CA ASP A 155 -14.09 34.00 5.09
C ASP A 155 -13.93 33.00 6.24
N LEU A 156 -13.39 33.48 7.37
CA LEU A 156 -13.14 32.65 8.55
C LEU A 156 -14.42 32.42 9.35
N ILE A 157 -14.66 31.17 9.71
CA ILE A 157 -15.64 30.78 10.73
C ILE A 157 -15.07 31.23 12.09
N ALA A 158 -15.91 31.86 12.93
CA ALA A 158 -15.52 32.49 14.19
C ALA A 158 -14.66 31.58 15.09
N GLY A 159 -13.47 32.08 15.49
CA GLY A 159 -12.58 31.44 16.48
C GLY A 159 -11.16 31.11 15.98
N ILE A 160 -10.83 31.39 14.72
CA ILE A 160 -9.50 31.16 14.15
C ILE A 160 -8.84 32.51 13.85
N ASP A 161 -7.68 32.76 14.44
CA ASP A 161 -6.91 33.99 14.24
C ASP A 161 -6.20 33.97 12.87
N SER A 162 -6.57 34.89 11.97
CA SER A 162 -6.15 34.93 10.57
C SER A 162 -4.63 35.06 10.40
N ASP A 163 -3.94 35.65 11.37
CA ASP A 163 -2.50 35.92 11.30
C ASP A 163 -1.64 34.65 11.48
N THR A 164 -2.24 33.53 11.91
CA THR A 164 -1.51 32.29 12.23
C THR A 164 -1.62 31.21 11.17
N LEU A 165 -2.68 31.21 10.33
CA LEU A 165 -2.84 30.24 9.25
C LEU A 165 -2.16 30.70 7.96
N LYS A 166 -1.38 29.80 7.38
CA LYS A 166 -0.65 30.04 6.12
C LYS A 166 -0.88 28.87 5.18
N HIS A 167 -0.55 29.05 3.91
CA HIS A 167 -0.51 27.92 2.98
C HIS A 167 0.39 26.80 3.53
N GLY A 168 -0.19 25.61 3.70
CA GLY A 168 0.50 24.43 4.24
C GLY A 168 0.25 24.20 5.74
N SER A 169 -0.51 25.06 6.41
CA SER A 169 -0.98 24.78 7.77
C SER A 169 -1.83 23.50 7.79
N VAL A 170 -1.48 22.56 8.68
CA VAL A 170 -2.25 21.34 8.90
C VAL A 170 -3.42 21.65 9.82
N VAL A 171 -4.63 21.69 9.26
CA VAL A 171 -5.88 21.98 10.00
C VAL A 171 -6.68 20.72 10.32
N ILE A 172 -6.36 19.59 9.68
CA ILE A 172 -6.93 18.27 9.94
C ILE A 172 -5.77 17.27 10.03
N ALA A 173 -5.69 16.57 11.15
CA ALA A 173 -4.83 15.41 11.34
C ALA A 173 -5.71 14.30 11.94
N ALA A 174 -6.10 13.33 11.10
CA ALA A 174 -6.98 12.25 11.48
C ALA A 174 -6.31 10.90 11.22
N ILE A 175 -6.42 9.99 12.17
CA ILE A 175 -6.03 8.58 12.02
C ILE A 175 -7.34 7.80 11.85
N THR A 176 -7.53 7.17 10.68
CA THR A 176 -8.77 6.43 10.34
C THR A 176 -8.47 4.97 10.03
N SER A 177 -9.42 4.07 10.34
CA SER A 177 -9.15 2.64 10.54
C SER A 177 -9.45 1.72 9.34
N SER A 178 -9.54 2.22 8.10
CA SER A 178 -9.88 1.37 6.94
C SER A 178 -8.69 0.92 6.10
N GLN A 179 -7.50 1.49 6.30
CA GLN A 179 -6.31 1.25 5.44
C GLN A 179 -5.01 1.05 6.23
N ASN A 180 -5.02 1.36 7.54
CA ASN A 180 -3.88 1.22 8.44
C ASN A 180 -4.37 0.44 9.66
N SER A 181 -4.10 -0.86 9.71
CA SER A 181 -4.44 -1.76 10.83
C SER A 181 -3.27 -2.68 11.12
#